data_AF-B0DVC4-F1
#
_entry.id   AF-B0DVC4-F1
#
_cell.length_a   1.000
_cell.length_b   1.000
_cell.length_c   1.000
_cell.angle_alpha   90.00
_cell.angle_beta   90.00
_cell.angle_gamma   90.00
#
_symmetry.space_group_name_H-M   'P 1'
#
loop_
_entity.id
_entity.type
_entity.pdbx_description
1 polymer ?
#
loop_
_entity_poly.entity_id
_entity_poly.type
_entity_poly.pdbx_seq_one_letter_code
_entity_poly.pdbx_strand_id
1 'polypeptide(L)'
;MHSLLFTLSALLALAAVHAAPGSQPSNVPTCTFSCPPVDQLGFAVGAHSNDGTNLFCSYPAVAGEDANDFFCKYSETTGALTQDHDAGLCAATATSSCITRRSAVPRAPAPPMAAPVARAPTPEEVKRRASLKRRKPVPVEA
;
A
#
# COMPACT_ATOMS: atom_id res chain seq x y z
N MET A 1 56.50 19.85 -16.22
CA MET A 1 56.25 18.41 -15.99
C MET A 1 55.06 18.19 -15.03
N HIS A 2 53.85 18.68 -15.35
CA HIS A 2 52.66 18.41 -14.51
C HIS A 2 51.35 18.24 -15.30
N SER A 3 51.34 18.48 -16.62
CA SER A 3 50.13 18.39 -17.46
C SER A 3 49.71 16.97 -17.85
N LEU A 4 50.47 15.94 -17.48
CA LEU A 4 50.18 14.53 -17.82
C LEU A 4 49.40 13.77 -16.72
N LEU A 5 49.20 14.38 -15.55
CA LEU A 5 48.48 13.75 -14.43
C LEU A 5 46.97 13.99 -14.47
N PHE A 6 46.48 14.96 -15.26
CA PHE A 6 45.07 15.37 -15.20
C PHE A 6 44.13 14.53 -16.07
N THR A 7 44.66 13.72 -17.00
CA THR A 7 43.83 12.95 -17.94
C THR A 7 43.50 11.53 -17.46
N LEU A 8 44.22 10.99 -16.47
CA LEU A 8 44.00 9.61 -16.00
C LEU A 8 42.83 9.45 -15.01
N SER A 9 42.31 10.53 -14.45
CA SER A 9 41.29 10.45 -13.39
C SER A 9 39.84 10.37 -13.89
N ALA A 10 39.63 10.39 -15.21
CA ALA A 10 38.29 10.47 -15.82
C ALA A 10 37.69 9.12 -16.28
N LEU A 11 38.38 7.99 -16.06
CA LEU A 11 37.97 6.68 -16.59
C LEU A 11 37.39 5.70 -15.56
N LEU A 12 37.20 6.12 -14.31
CA LEU A 12 36.56 5.28 -13.26
C LEU A 12 35.07 5.64 -13.04
N ALA A 13 34.34 5.88 -14.13
CA ALA A 13 32.90 6.19 -14.09
C ALA A 13 32.04 5.07 -14.70
N LEU A 14 32.40 3.80 -14.47
CA LEU A 14 31.58 2.67 -14.91
C LEU A 14 31.09 1.82 -13.74
N ALA A 15 29.76 1.65 -13.75
CA ALA A 15 28.98 0.56 -13.18
C ALA A 15 28.73 0.57 -11.65
N ALA A 16 27.89 1.49 -11.21
CA ALA A 16 26.98 1.22 -10.10
C ALA A 16 25.54 1.34 -10.60
N VAL A 17 25.10 0.35 -11.39
CA VAL A 17 23.67 0.08 -11.61
C VAL A 17 23.13 -0.35 -10.25
N HIS A 18 22.65 0.63 -9.49
CA HIS A 18 21.91 0.36 -8.27
C HIS A 18 20.61 -0.32 -8.70
N ALA A 19 20.56 -1.64 -8.53
CA ALA A 19 19.30 -2.35 -8.49
C ALA A 19 18.47 -1.70 -7.39
N ALA A 20 17.52 -0.84 -7.78
CA ALA A 20 16.54 -0.32 -6.86
C ALA A 20 15.83 -1.53 -6.24
N PRO A 21 15.92 -1.75 -4.91
CA PRO A 21 15.09 -2.77 -4.30
C PRO A 21 13.65 -2.34 -4.54
N GLY A 22 12.91 -3.13 -5.32
CA GLY A 22 11.47 -2.92 -5.48
C GLY A 22 10.86 -2.83 -4.09
N SER A 23 10.12 -1.75 -3.81
CA SER A 23 9.51 -1.45 -2.53
C SER A 23 8.64 -2.63 -2.08
N GLN A 24 9.24 -3.50 -1.28
CA GLN A 24 8.56 -4.64 -0.68
C GLN A 24 7.55 -4.07 0.32
N PRO A 25 6.25 -4.42 0.23
CA PRO A 25 5.27 -3.88 1.15
C PRO A 25 5.66 -4.29 2.57
N SER A 26 5.88 -3.30 3.43
CA SER A 26 6.21 -3.52 4.82
C SER A 26 5.05 -4.26 5.50
N ASN A 27 5.36 -5.32 6.25
CA ASN A 27 4.42 -5.99 7.14
C ASN A 27 4.21 -5.20 8.46
N VAL A 28 4.78 -4.01 8.59
CA VAL A 28 4.56 -3.13 9.75
C VAL A 28 3.10 -2.68 9.74
N PRO A 29 2.36 -2.87 10.85
CA PRO A 29 0.99 -2.38 10.97
C PRO A 29 0.95 -0.87 10.68
N THR A 30 0.04 -0.46 9.81
CA THR A 30 -0.27 0.97 9.66
C THR A 30 -1.26 1.32 10.76
N CYS A 31 -0.82 2.17 11.68
CA CYS A 31 -1.65 2.68 12.76
C CYS A 31 -2.06 4.13 12.43
N THR A 32 -3.31 4.45 12.68
CA THR A 32 -3.80 5.84 12.72
C THR A 32 -4.14 6.19 14.15
N PHE A 33 -3.94 7.45 14.52
CA PHE A 33 -4.22 7.95 15.86
C PHE A 33 -5.40 8.94 15.82
N SER A 34 -6.24 8.88 16.85
CA SER A 34 -7.39 9.75 17.05
C SER A 34 -7.44 10.24 18.50
N CYS A 35 -8.17 11.33 18.73
CA CYS A 35 -8.28 11.92 20.06
C CYS A 35 -8.85 10.89 21.04
N PRO A 36 -8.29 10.78 22.25
CA PRO A 36 -8.96 10.07 23.33
C PRO A 36 -10.39 10.60 23.50
N PRO A 37 -11.39 9.72 23.67
CA PRO A 37 -12.80 10.12 23.73
C PRO A 37 -13.12 10.98 24.95
N VAL A 38 -12.35 10.82 26.02
CA VAL A 38 -12.39 11.62 27.24
C VAL A 38 -10.97 11.91 27.74
N ASP A 39 -10.80 12.97 28.53
CA ASP A 39 -9.61 13.24 29.33
C ASP A 39 -9.58 12.36 30.60
N GLN A 40 -8.62 12.59 31.50
CA GLN A 40 -8.52 11.86 32.77
C GLN A 40 -9.62 12.21 33.79
N LEU A 41 -10.33 13.35 33.67
CA LEU A 41 -11.50 13.66 34.50
C LEU A 41 -12.84 13.18 33.90
N GLY A 42 -12.84 12.73 32.65
CA GLY A 42 -14.03 12.20 31.98
C GLY A 42 -14.79 13.22 31.13
N PHE A 43 -14.24 14.40 30.90
CA PHE A 43 -14.75 15.38 29.94
C PHE A 43 -14.62 14.86 28.52
N ALA A 44 -15.69 14.94 27.75
CA ALA A 44 -15.73 14.41 26.40
C ALA A 44 -14.92 15.27 25.43
N VAL A 45 -14.34 14.63 24.41
CA VAL A 45 -13.65 15.34 23.32
C VAL A 45 -14.60 16.32 22.61
N GLY A 46 -14.16 17.57 22.50
CA GLY A 46 -14.83 18.64 21.78
C GLY A 46 -14.27 18.82 20.37
N ALA A 47 -13.94 20.07 20.05
CA ALA A 47 -13.28 20.42 18.80
C ALA A 47 -11.90 19.73 18.72
N HIS A 48 -11.60 19.17 17.56
CA HIS A 48 -10.34 18.49 17.31
C HIS A 48 -9.94 18.63 15.85
N SER A 49 -8.63 18.58 15.59
CA SER A 49 -8.07 18.70 14.25
C SER A 49 -6.75 17.94 14.13
N ASN A 50 -6.35 17.65 12.90
CA ASN A 50 -5.06 17.02 12.60
C ASN A 50 -4.40 17.83 11.48
N ASP A 51 -3.22 18.40 11.75
CA ASP A 51 -2.45 19.20 10.79
C ASP A 51 -1.41 18.39 10.00
N GLY A 52 -1.41 17.06 10.16
CA GLY A 52 -0.46 16.12 9.57
C GLY A 52 0.80 15.90 10.41
N THR A 53 0.99 16.66 11.48
CA THR A 53 2.13 16.51 12.43
C THR A 53 1.62 16.31 13.85
N ASN A 54 0.62 17.08 14.24
CA ASN A 54 -0.01 17.07 15.54
C ASN A 54 -1.53 16.88 15.40
N LEU A 55 -2.05 16.12 16.34
CA LEU A 55 -3.47 15.95 16.60
C LEU A 55 -3.83 16.84 17.79
N PHE A 56 -4.67 17.84 17.56
CA PHE A 56 -5.23 18.72 18.58
C PHE A 56 -6.57 18.17 19.07
N CYS A 57 -6.74 18.08 20.40
CA CYS A 57 -7.93 17.55 21.06
C CYS A 57 -8.34 18.47 22.20
N SER A 58 -9.48 19.15 22.10
CA SER A 58 -10.04 19.92 23.22
C SER A 58 -10.96 19.06 24.08
N TYR A 59 -11.01 19.37 25.38
CA TYR A 59 -11.82 18.69 26.40
C TYR A 59 -12.61 19.73 27.21
N PRO A 60 -13.63 20.36 26.61
CA PRO A 60 -14.38 21.41 27.28
C PRO A 60 -15.15 20.85 28.48
N ALA A 61 -15.04 21.54 29.62
CA ALA A 61 -15.80 21.21 30.83
C ALA A 61 -17.26 21.65 30.73
N VAL A 62 -17.53 22.69 29.92
CA VAL A 62 -18.87 23.22 29.67
C VAL A 62 -19.13 23.48 28.19
N ALA A 63 -20.40 23.49 27.79
CA ALA A 63 -20.77 23.75 26.41
C ALA A 63 -20.42 25.19 25.98
N GLY A 64 -19.75 25.34 24.85
CA GLY A 64 -19.40 26.64 24.26
C GLY A 64 -18.10 27.27 24.79
N GLU A 65 -17.33 26.52 25.57
CA GLU A 65 -15.98 26.90 26.01
C GLU A 65 -15.00 27.01 24.83
N ASP A 66 -13.95 27.84 24.97
CA ASP A 66 -12.93 27.95 23.95
C ASP A 66 -12.14 26.64 23.87
N ALA A 67 -11.96 26.13 22.64
CA ALA A 67 -11.25 24.88 22.44
C ALA A 67 -9.78 24.95 22.89
N ASN A 68 -9.19 26.14 23.03
CA ASN A 68 -7.81 26.34 23.43
C ASN A 68 -7.62 26.53 24.95
N ASP A 69 -8.68 26.43 25.76
CA ASP A 69 -8.57 26.56 27.22
C ASP A 69 -8.12 25.24 27.88
N PHE A 70 -8.73 24.13 27.47
CA PHE A 70 -8.44 22.77 27.96
C PHE A 70 -8.20 21.84 26.78
N PHE A 71 -6.93 21.58 26.47
CA PHE A 71 -6.58 20.77 25.30
C PHE A 71 -5.29 20.00 25.44
N CYS A 72 -5.19 18.96 24.62
CA CYS A 72 -4.03 18.11 24.46
C CYS A 72 -3.56 18.15 23.01
N LYS A 73 -2.25 18.09 22.80
CA LYS A 73 -1.67 17.82 21.48
C LYS A 73 -0.90 16.52 21.51
N TYR A 74 -1.10 15.71 20.49
CA TYR A 74 -0.44 14.42 20.31
C TYR A 74 0.31 14.40 18.99
N SER A 75 1.40 13.65 18.92
CA SER A 75 2.09 13.36 17.67
C SER A 75 1.18 12.52 16.76
N GLU A 76 1.01 12.94 15.51
CA GLU A 76 0.24 12.18 14.51
C GLU A 76 0.88 10.83 14.21
N THR A 77 2.22 10.76 14.24
CA THR A 77 2.98 9.56 13.85
C THR A 77 3.13 8.55 14.97
N THR A 78 3.23 9.00 16.22
CA THR A 78 3.49 8.11 17.38
C THR A 78 2.32 8.02 18.35
N GLY A 79 1.36 8.93 18.25
CA GLY A 79 0.28 9.09 19.22
C GLY A 79 0.73 9.65 20.58
N ALA A 80 2.03 9.89 20.80
CA ALA A 80 2.52 10.35 22.10
C ALA A 80 2.07 11.78 22.39
N LEU A 81 1.73 12.07 23.65
CA LEU A 81 1.43 13.43 24.12
C LEU A 81 2.65 14.34 23.91
N THR A 82 2.45 15.43 23.18
CA THR A 82 3.48 16.44 22.89
C THR A 82 3.26 17.72 23.69
N GLN A 83 2.01 18.08 23.98
CA GLN A 83 1.67 19.19 24.86
C GLN A 83 0.43 18.88 25.70
N ASP A 84 0.54 19.18 26.98
CA ASP A 84 -0.56 19.12 27.94
C ASP A 84 -0.93 20.56 28.35
N HIS A 85 -2.08 21.02 27.87
CA HIS A 85 -2.71 22.27 28.30
C HIS A 85 -4.04 21.96 28.98
N ASP A 86 -4.13 20.82 29.65
CA ASP A 86 -5.31 20.35 30.36
C ASP A 86 -4.95 20.02 31.82
N ALA A 87 -4.06 20.82 32.41
CA ALA A 87 -3.62 20.71 33.81
C ALA A 87 -3.11 19.31 34.24
N GLY A 88 -2.53 18.52 33.32
CA GLY A 88 -2.06 17.16 33.63
C GLY A 88 -3.10 16.07 33.41
N LEU A 89 -4.24 16.40 32.80
CA LEU A 89 -5.37 15.49 32.59
C LEU A 89 -5.39 14.88 31.19
N CYS A 90 -4.41 15.22 30.35
CA CYS A 90 -4.24 14.54 29.07
C CYS A 90 -3.85 13.07 29.27
N ALA A 91 -4.42 12.19 28.46
CA ALA A 91 -3.88 10.84 28.35
C ALA A 91 -2.42 10.90 27.82
N ALA A 92 -1.57 9.96 28.24
CA ALA A 92 -0.18 9.92 27.76
C ALA A 92 -0.08 9.61 26.26
N THR A 93 -1.09 8.93 25.70
CA THR A 93 -1.13 8.49 24.30
C THR A 93 -2.53 8.67 23.72
N ALA A 94 -2.60 9.15 22.49
CA ALA A 94 -3.79 9.15 21.66
C ALA A 94 -4.31 7.72 21.40
N THR A 95 -5.59 7.60 21.07
CA THR A 95 -6.17 6.29 20.74
C THR A 95 -5.65 5.82 19.39
N SER A 96 -5.07 4.61 19.35
CA SER A 96 -4.53 4.02 18.13
C SER A 96 -5.48 3.00 17.51
N SER A 97 -5.64 3.04 16.18
CA SER A 97 -6.30 1.99 15.40
C SER A 97 -5.32 1.45 14.37
N CYS A 98 -4.96 0.17 14.48
CA CYS A 98 -3.94 -0.45 13.63
C CYS A 98 -4.57 -1.51 12.72
N ILE A 99 -4.27 -1.44 11.42
CA ILE A 99 -4.65 -2.48 10.47
C ILE A 99 -3.46 -3.43 10.32
N THR A 100 -3.56 -4.62 10.91
CA THR A 100 -2.64 -5.72 10.59
C THR A 100 -3.11 -6.38 9.29
N ARG A 101 -2.35 -6.26 8.21
CA ARG A 101 -2.60 -7.11 7.04
C ARG A 101 -2.31 -8.55 7.44
N ARG A 102 -3.32 -9.42 7.36
CA ARG A 102 -3.12 -10.86 7.51
C ARG A 102 -2.10 -11.31 6.46
N SER A 103 -1.08 -12.05 6.89
CA SER A 103 -0.12 -12.66 5.98
C SER A 103 -0.88 -13.38 4.87
N ALA A 104 -0.50 -13.13 3.61
CA ALA A 104 -1.05 -13.87 2.49
C ALA A 104 -0.83 -15.36 2.76
N VAL A 105 -1.93 -16.11 2.89
CA VAL A 105 -1.85 -17.57 3.01
C VAL A 105 -1.08 -18.07 1.78
N PRO A 106 -0.05 -18.92 1.94
CA PRO A 106 0.67 -19.49 0.81
C PRO A 106 -0.34 -20.10 -0.16
N ARG A 107 -0.45 -19.52 -1.36
CA ARG A 107 -1.29 -20.08 -2.41
C ARG A 107 -0.69 -21.44 -2.75
N ALA A 108 -1.44 -22.50 -2.47
CA ALA A 108 -1.03 -23.84 -2.87
C ALA A 108 -0.68 -23.83 -4.38
N PRO A 109 0.42 -24.50 -4.79
CA PRO A 109 0.78 -24.59 -6.20
C PRO A 109 -0.43 -25.03 -7.03
N ALA A 110 -0.68 -24.36 -8.16
CA ALA A 110 -1.73 -24.77 -9.06
C ALA A 110 -1.51 -26.24 -9.45
N PRO A 111 -2.56 -27.09 -9.42
CA PRO A 111 -2.42 -28.46 -9.89
C PRO A 111 -1.96 -28.46 -11.35
N PRO A 112 -1.12 -29.42 -11.76
CA PRO A 112 -0.70 -29.51 -13.15
C PRO A 112 -1.95 -29.64 -14.02
N MET A 113 -2.16 -28.67 -14.93
CA MET A 113 -3.19 -28.80 -15.95
C MET A 113 -2.83 -30.04 -16.77
N ALA A 114 -3.69 -31.07 -16.70
CA ALA A 114 -3.55 -32.21 -17.60
C ALA A 114 -3.55 -31.68 -19.03
N ALA A 115 -2.49 -31.98 -19.79
CA ALA A 115 -2.42 -31.64 -21.20
C ALA A 115 -3.68 -32.18 -21.90
N PRO A 116 -4.31 -31.41 -22.81
CA PRO A 116 -5.45 -31.92 -23.55
C PRO A 116 -5.00 -33.18 -24.30
N VAL A 117 -5.63 -34.32 -23.96
CA VAL A 117 -5.37 -35.58 -24.65
C VAL A 117 -5.73 -35.35 -26.12
N ALA A 118 -4.71 -35.36 -26.99
CA ALA A 118 -4.91 -35.26 -28.42
C ALA A 118 -5.78 -36.43 -28.87
N ARG A 119 -7.06 -36.17 -29.13
CA ARG A 119 -7.98 -37.17 -29.67
C ARG A 119 -7.58 -37.41 -31.13
N ALA A 120 -7.24 -38.65 -31.46
CA ALA A 120 -7.03 -39.04 -32.85
C ALA A 120 -8.32 -38.77 -33.65
N PRO A 121 -8.22 -38.15 -34.85
CA PRO A 121 -9.38 -37.87 -35.67
C PRO A 121 -10.05 -39.17 -36.10
N THR A 122 -11.37 -39.19 -36.06
CA THR A 122 -12.15 -40.36 -36.47
C THR A 122 -12.08 -40.53 -38.00
N PRO A 123 -12.22 -41.78 -38.53
CA PRO A 123 -12.21 -42.02 -39.98
C PRO A 123 -13.22 -41.16 -40.75
N GLU A 124 -14.38 -40.85 -40.14
CA GLU A 124 -15.41 -40.00 -40.73
C GLU A 124 -14.97 -38.53 -40.86
N GLU A 125 -14.20 -38.00 -39.91
CA GLU A 125 -13.64 -36.65 -40.00
C GLU A 125 -12.57 -36.55 -41.09
N VAL A 126 -11.75 -37.60 -41.24
CA VAL A 126 -10.75 -37.69 -42.30
C VAL A 126 -11.45 -37.71 -43.67
N LYS A 127 -12.54 -38.49 -43.79
CA LYS A 127 -13.33 -38.59 -45.03
C LYS A 127 -14.01 -37.27 -45.40
N ARG A 128 -14.56 -36.54 -44.42
CA ARG A 128 -15.17 -35.21 -44.64
C ARG A 128 -14.16 -34.16 -45.11
N ARG A 129 -12.94 -34.17 -44.58
CA ARG A 129 -11.87 -33.26 -45.04
C ARG A 129 -11.41 -33.61 -46.46
N ALA A 130 -11.34 -34.89 -46.80
CA ALA A 130 -10.97 -35.34 -48.14
C ALA A 130 -12.00 -34.95 -49.21
N SER A 131 -13.30 -34.92 -48.87
CA SER A 131 -14.36 -34.54 -49.82
C SER A 131 -14.40 -33.03 -50.12
N LEU A 132 -14.00 -32.18 -49.17
CA LEU A 132 -13.90 -30.74 -49.37
C LEU A 132 -12.81 -30.36 -50.39
N LYS A 133 -11.67 -31.07 -50.41
CA LYS A 133 -10.60 -30.87 -51.39
C LYS A 133 -10.99 -31.22 -52.83
N ARG A 134 -12.08 -31.97 -53.04
CA ARG A 134 -12.53 -32.42 -54.37
C ARG A 134 -13.53 -31.47 -55.03
N ARG A 135 -14.03 -30.44 -54.32
CA ARG A 135 -14.91 -29.44 -54.93
C ARG A 135 -14.07 -28.44 -55.72
N LYS A 136 -14.11 -28.52 -57.05
CA LYS A 136 -13.59 -27.44 -57.92
C LYS A 136 -14.44 -26.18 -57.71
N PRO A 137 -13.84 -24.98 -57.64
CA PRO A 137 -14.60 -23.73 -57.63
C PRO A 137 -15.45 -23.64 -58.90
N VAL A 138 -16.71 -23.26 -58.75
CA VAL A 138 -17.60 -22.97 -59.89
C VAL A 138 -17.13 -21.64 -60.49
N PRO A 139 -16.88 -21.53 -61.81
CA PRO A 139 -16.58 -20.25 -62.44
C PRO A 139 -17.80 -19.35 -62.33
N VAL A 140 -17.62 -18.15 -61.81
CA VAL A 140 -18.62 -17.09 -61.88
C VAL A 140 -18.31 -16.30 -63.15
N GLU A 141 -19.14 -16.44 -64.17
CA GLU A 141 -19.08 -15.60 -65.38
C GLU A 141 -19.45 -14.16 -65.00
N ALA A 142 -18.65 -13.21 -65.46
CA ALA A 142 -18.79 -11.77 -65.21
C ALA A 142 -19.50 -11.09 -66.38
#